data_AF-A0A3M8FWW0-F1
#
_entry.id   AF-A0A3M8FWW0-F1
#
_cell.length_a   1.000
_cell.length_b   1.000
_cell.length_c   1.000
_cell.angle_alpha   90.00
_cell.angle_beta   90.00
_cell.angle_gamma   90.00
#
_symmetry.space_group_name_H-M   'P 1'
#
loop_
_entity.id
_entity.type
_entity.pdbx_description
1 polymer ?
#
loop_
_entity_poly.entity_id
_entity_poly.type
_entity_poly.pdbx_seq_one_letter_code
_entity_poly.pdbx_strand_id
1 'polypeptide(L)'
;MNQQVDEQHARRVVAQHAKTSSLFGVDFVPVRGSLDPKPDADTGGAVKALKALRARYEKQKPHEPFISSYKNIVWDDGDPCARLMFVGEAPGADEDEQGKPFVGRAGQLLNKMISAMGLSRESVYIANVLKVRPPGNATPTAEEIEASKPFLMEQIKIVRPEVIVGLGLPAAKCLLQTNEAMGRIRNRFHEIEIEPGITVPVMPTYHPAYLLRSYTPENRKKVWDDLQMVLKKLGT
;
A
#
# COMPACT_ATOMS: atom_id res chain seq x y z
N MET A 1 33.12 27.28 15.76
CA MET A 1 33.21 25.95 15.10
C MET A 1 31.85 25.35 14.74
N ASN A 2 30.75 25.69 15.45
CA ASN A 2 29.39 25.15 15.16
C ASN A 2 28.65 25.77 13.96
N GLN A 3 28.93 27.02 13.57
CA GLN A 3 28.19 27.67 12.48
C GLN A 3 28.52 27.12 11.08
N GLN A 4 29.77 26.70 10.83
CA GLN A 4 30.18 26.16 9.53
C GLN A 4 29.64 24.74 9.27
N VAL A 5 29.46 23.94 10.34
CA VAL A 5 28.87 22.60 10.24
C VAL A 5 27.38 22.70 9.92
N ASP A 6 26.69 23.67 10.53
CA ASP A 6 25.26 23.93 10.33
C ASP A 6 24.96 24.47 8.92
N GLU A 7 25.81 25.37 8.40
CA GLU A 7 25.71 25.86 7.00
C GLU A 7 26.01 24.78 5.96
N GLN A 8 27.01 23.93 6.17
CA GLN A 8 27.27 22.78 5.27
C GLN A 8 26.14 21.76 5.33
N HIS A 9 25.51 21.57 6.50
CA HIS A 9 24.36 20.70 6.67
C HIS A 9 23.12 21.27 5.96
N ALA A 10 22.82 22.57 6.15
CA ALA A 10 21.75 23.27 5.47
C ALA A 10 21.91 23.24 3.94
N ARG A 11 23.15 23.42 3.44
CA ARG A 11 23.45 23.32 2.00
C ARG A 11 23.25 21.90 1.44
N ARG A 12 23.57 20.86 2.22
CA ARG A 12 23.24 19.46 1.86
C ARG A 12 21.74 19.21 1.84
N VAL A 13 20.99 19.77 2.79
CA VAL A 13 19.52 19.65 2.85
C VAL A 13 18.84 20.36 1.68
N VAL A 14 19.29 21.55 1.32
CA VAL A 14 18.80 22.30 0.15
C VAL A 14 19.17 21.59 -1.15
N ALA A 15 20.39 21.04 -1.26
CA ALA A 15 20.79 20.25 -2.42
C ALA A 15 20.02 18.93 -2.54
N GLN A 16 19.68 18.30 -1.41
CA GLN A 16 18.80 17.13 -1.38
C GLN A 16 17.37 17.53 -1.79
N HIS A 17 16.81 18.62 -1.27
CA HIS A 17 15.51 19.18 -1.70
C HIS A 17 15.47 19.48 -3.21
N ALA A 18 16.50 20.13 -3.77
CA ALA A 18 16.57 20.49 -5.18
C ALA A 18 16.71 19.27 -6.11
N LYS A 19 17.55 18.29 -5.75
CA LYS A 19 17.63 17.00 -6.48
C LYS A 19 16.31 16.24 -6.40
N THR A 20 15.62 16.30 -5.25
CA THR A 20 14.40 15.53 -5.01
C THR A 20 13.19 16.13 -5.74
N SER A 21 13.03 17.46 -5.77
CA SER A 21 12.00 18.12 -6.61
C SER A 21 12.17 17.82 -8.10
N SER A 22 13.41 17.65 -8.59
CA SER A 22 13.68 17.27 -9.98
C SER A 22 13.43 15.78 -10.30
N LEU A 23 13.56 14.89 -9.31
CA LEU A 23 13.40 13.42 -9.48
C LEU A 23 11.97 12.92 -9.20
N PHE A 24 11.24 13.59 -8.31
CA PHE A 24 9.95 13.15 -7.77
C PHE A 24 8.75 13.91 -8.34
N GLY A 25 9.00 14.99 -9.10
CA GLY A 25 8.01 16.01 -9.41
C GLY A 25 7.72 16.84 -8.16
N VAL A 26 7.42 18.12 -8.35
CA VAL A 26 7.17 19.11 -7.28
C VAL A 26 6.07 18.72 -6.27
N ASP A 27 5.32 17.65 -6.53
CA ASP A 27 4.10 17.29 -5.78
C ASP A 27 4.33 16.34 -4.59
N PHE A 28 5.47 15.65 -4.51
CA PHE A 28 5.78 14.70 -3.43
C PHE A 28 7.04 15.12 -2.69
N VAL A 29 6.90 16.19 -1.89
CA VAL A 29 8.00 16.74 -1.10
C VAL A 29 8.33 15.77 0.05
N PRO A 30 9.58 15.28 0.18
CA PRO A 30 9.95 14.36 1.25
C PRO A 30 9.74 14.98 2.63
N VAL A 31 9.08 14.22 3.50
CA VAL A 31 9.01 14.51 4.93
C VAL A 31 10.15 13.76 5.63
N ARG A 32 10.78 14.39 6.63
CA ARG A 32 11.68 13.68 7.54
C ARG A 32 10.84 12.97 8.59
N GLY A 33 10.78 11.65 8.54
CA GLY A 33 10.13 10.83 9.54
C GLY A 33 10.61 9.38 9.44
N SER A 34 10.43 8.62 10.51
CA SER A 34 10.50 7.17 10.52
C SER A 34 9.32 6.67 11.32
N LEU A 35 8.68 5.58 10.88
CA LEU A 35 7.72 4.89 11.73
C LEU A 35 8.50 4.03 12.71
N ASP A 36 8.40 4.35 13.99
CA ASP A 36 8.89 3.45 15.03
C ASP A 36 8.17 2.10 14.91
N PRO A 37 8.86 0.97 15.21
CA PRO A 37 8.22 -0.34 15.25
C PRO A 37 7.04 -0.36 16.22
N LYS A 38 6.05 -1.22 15.94
CA LYS A 38 4.90 -1.39 16.84
C LYS A 38 5.38 -1.88 18.22
N PRO A 39 4.97 -1.24 19.33
CA PRO A 39 5.25 -1.77 20.67
C PRO A 39 4.60 -3.15 20.78
N ASP A 40 5.36 -4.15 21.22
CA ASP A 40 4.95 -5.56 21.37
C ASP A 40 4.77 -6.35 20.06
N ALA A 41 5.46 -5.96 18.98
CA ALA A 41 5.50 -6.74 17.74
C ALA A 41 6.10 -8.16 17.94
N ASP A 42 5.26 -9.20 17.84
CA ASP A 42 5.72 -10.59 17.66
C ASP A 42 5.97 -10.88 16.17
N THR A 43 7.10 -10.40 15.67
CA THR A 43 7.50 -10.60 14.27
C THR A 43 7.59 -12.09 13.93
N GLY A 44 8.09 -12.93 14.84
CA GLY A 44 8.23 -14.37 14.62
C GLY A 44 6.88 -15.07 14.44
N GLY A 45 5.93 -14.75 15.32
CA GLY A 45 4.55 -15.24 15.25
C GLY A 45 3.84 -14.75 13.99
N ALA A 46 3.96 -13.46 13.66
CA ALA A 46 3.34 -12.87 12.47
C ALA A 46 3.85 -13.54 11.18
N VAL A 47 5.16 -13.72 11.02
CA VAL A 47 5.75 -14.43 9.86
C VAL A 47 5.23 -15.86 9.77
N LYS A 48 5.17 -16.58 10.89
CA LYS A 48 4.66 -17.97 10.90
C LYS A 48 3.19 -18.03 10.49
N ALA A 49 2.37 -17.10 10.99
CA ALA A 49 0.95 -17.03 10.67
C ALA A 49 0.71 -16.67 9.19
N LEU A 50 1.44 -15.70 8.64
CA LEU A 50 1.36 -15.34 7.22
C LEU A 50 1.77 -16.49 6.29
N LYS A 51 2.83 -17.23 6.65
CA LYS A 51 3.23 -18.45 5.92
C LYS A 51 2.15 -19.53 5.95
N ALA A 52 1.52 -19.76 7.11
CA ALA A 52 0.43 -20.71 7.22
C ALA A 52 -0.80 -20.28 6.40
N LEU A 53 -1.11 -18.98 6.38
CA LEU A 53 -2.18 -18.40 5.57
C LEU A 53 -1.91 -18.59 4.07
N ARG A 54 -0.67 -18.34 3.62
CA ARG A 54 -0.24 -18.59 2.24
C ARG A 54 -0.39 -20.05 1.84
N ALA A 55 0.10 -20.97 2.67
CA ALA A 55 -0.01 -22.41 2.41
C ALA A 55 -1.49 -22.85 2.30
N ARG A 56 -2.39 -22.23 3.08
CA ARG A 56 -3.83 -22.48 2.97
C ARG A 56 -4.40 -21.96 1.65
N TYR A 57 -4.00 -20.76 1.21
CA TYR A 57 -4.40 -20.23 -0.09
C TYR A 57 -3.93 -21.12 -1.24
N GLU A 58 -2.67 -21.57 -1.22
CA GLU A 58 -2.08 -22.46 -2.21
C GLU A 58 -2.78 -23.84 -2.26
N LYS A 59 -3.33 -24.29 -1.13
CA LYS A 59 -4.10 -25.54 -1.05
C LYS A 59 -5.54 -25.37 -1.53
N GLN A 60 -6.21 -24.28 -1.13
CA GLN A 60 -7.62 -24.04 -1.44
C GLN A 60 -7.84 -23.50 -2.86
N LYS A 61 -6.83 -22.79 -3.38
CA LYS A 61 -6.78 -22.23 -4.73
C LYS A 61 -8.07 -21.51 -5.14
N PRO A 62 -8.53 -20.52 -4.35
CA PRO A 62 -9.79 -19.83 -4.60
C PRO A 62 -9.84 -19.10 -5.96
N HIS A 63 -8.70 -18.89 -6.60
CA HIS A 63 -8.56 -18.26 -7.91
C HIS A 63 -8.76 -19.21 -9.10
N GLU A 64 -8.67 -20.53 -8.92
CA GLU A 64 -8.76 -21.51 -10.02
C GLU A 64 -10.05 -21.38 -10.88
N PRO A 65 -11.23 -21.08 -10.31
CA PRO A 65 -12.45 -20.93 -11.11
C PRO A 65 -12.46 -19.72 -12.06
N PHE A 66 -11.63 -18.70 -11.81
CA PHE A 66 -11.71 -17.40 -12.49
C PHE A 66 -10.51 -17.11 -13.40
N ILE A 67 -9.38 -17.78 -13.17
CA ILE A 67 -8.10 -17.44 -13.78
C ILE A 67 -7.56 -18.61 -14.59
N SER A 68 -7.38 -18.41 -15.89
CA SER A 68 -6.89 -19.44 -16.80
C SER A 68 -5.37 -19.49 -16.96
N SER A 69 -4.64 -18.43 -16.56
CA SER A 69 -3.17 -18.40 -16.60
C SER A 69 -2.59 -17.36 -15.64
N TYR A 70 -1.74 -17.82 -14.73
CA TYR A 70 -0.86 -17.00 -13.88
C TYR A 70 0.45 -17.77 -13.69
N LYS A 71 1.55 -17.06 -13.41
CA LYS A 71 2.85 -17.69 -13.16
C LYS A 71 3.15 -17.81 -11.69
N ASN A 72 2.92 -16.75 -10.92
CA ASN A 72 3.23 -16.70 -9.50
C ASN A 72 2.06 -16.18 -8.68
N ILE A 73 1.95 -16.72 -7.46
CA ILE A 73 1.14 -16.09 -6.42
C ILE A 73 1.94 -14.91 -5.87
N VAL A 74 1.34 -13.74 -5.92
CA VAL A 74 1.88 -12.48 -5.41
C VAL A 74 1.22 -12.19 -4.07
N TRP A 75 1.94 -12.53 -3.01
CA TRP A 75 1.35 -12.70 -1.69
C TRP A 75 1.35 -11.40 -0.86
N ASP A 76 2.55 -10.89 -0.57
CA ASP A 76 2.82 -9.65 0.16
C ASP A 76 4.28 -9.21 -0.05
N ASP A 77 4.63 -8.06 0.53
CA ASP A 77 6.00 -7.57 0.72
C ASP A 77 6.06 -6.63 1.94
N GLY A 78 7.25 -6.53 2.56
CA GLY A 78 7.52 -5.60 3.67
C GLY A 78 7.35 -6.18 5.08
N ASP A 79 7.14 -5.32 6.07
CA ASP A 79 7.17 -5.69 7.50
C ASP A 79 5.86 -6.38 7.95
N PRO A 80 5.90 -7.64 8.43
CA PRO A 80 4.73 -8.37 8.91
C PRO A 80 4.10 -7.76 10.18
N CYS A 81 4.73 -6.77 10.80
CA CYS A 81 4.22 -5.99 11.94
C CYS A 81 4.08 -4.50 11.61
N ALA A 82 4.01 -4.13 10.32
CA ALA A 82 3.97 -2.75 9.89
C ALA A 82 2.77 -1.97 10.48
N ARG A 83 3.04 -0.75 10.92
CA ARG A 83 2.01 0.22 11.35
C ARG A 83 1.17 0.73 10.17
N LEU A 84 1.73 0.72 8.96
CA LEU A 84 1.07 1.17 7.74
C LEU A 84 1.00 0.03 6.72
N MET A 85 -0.21 -0.22 6.20
CA MET A 85 -0.45 -1.21 5.16
C MET A 85 -1.01 -0.55 3.90
N PHE A 86 -0.48 -0.89 2.73
CA PHE A 86 -1.02 -0.54 1.42
C PHE A 86 -1.72 -1.74 0.80
N VAL A 87 -2.95 -1.52 0.32
CA VAL A 87 -3.76 -2.55 -0.34
C VAL A 87 -4.11 -2.10 -1.75
N GLY A 88 -3.59 -2.80 -2.76
CA GLY A 88 -3.98 -2.63 -4.15
C GLY A 88 -5.04 -3.60 -4.63
N GLU A 89 -5.28 -3.59 -5.93
CA GLU A 89 -6.35 -4.34 -6.59
C GLU A 89 -5.93 -5.78 -6.91
N ALA A 90 -4.94 -5.94 -7.80
CA ALA A 90 -4.45 -7.22 -8.25
C ALA A 90 -3.00 -7.08 -8.79
N PRO A 91 -2.25 -8.19 -8.89
CA PRO A 91 -0.94 -8.21 -9.54
C PRO A 91 -1.04 -7.85 -11.03
N GLY A 92 -0.06 -7.10 -11.55
CA GLY A 92 0.16 -6.91 -12.98
C GLY A 92 1.13 -7.93 -13.56
N ALA A 93 1.57 -7.71 -14.79
CA ALA A 93 2.49 -8.60 -15.49
C ALA A 93 3.85 -8.75 -14.81
N ASP A 94 4.44 -7.62 -14.39
CA ASP A 94 5.76 -7.61 -13.74
C ASP A 94 5.70 -8.28 -12.36
N GLU A 95 4.59 -8.08 -11.64
CA GLU A 95 4.32 -8.72 -10.35
C GLU A 95 4.15 -10.23 -10.50
N ASP A 96 3.37 -10.67 -11.50
CA ASP A 96 3.17 -12.09 -11.80
C ASP A 96 4.47 -12.79 -12.23
N GLU A 97 5.37 -12.11 -12.94
CA GLU A 97 6.67 -12.67 -13.30
C GLU A 97 7.58 -12.83 -12.07
N GLN A 98 7.56 -11.86 -11.15
CA GLN A 98 8.52 -11.77 -10.04
C GLN A 98 7.99 -12.34 -8.72
N GLY A 99 6.69 -12.61 -8.61
CA GLY A 99 6.06 -13.05 -7.36
C GLY A 99 6.01 -11.99 -6.27
N LYS A 100 6.18 -10.71 -6.61
CA LYS A 100 6.24 -9.58 -5.65
C LYS A 100 5.26 -8.47 -6.02
N PRO A 101 4.52 -7.89 -5.06
CA PRO A 101 3.52 -6.86 -5.34
C PRO A 101 4.18 -5.54 -5.73
N PHE A 102 3.56 -4.76 -6.61
CA PHE A 102 4.01 -3.40 -6.94
C PHE A 102 5.51 -3.32 -7.29
N VAL A 103 5.95 -4.06 -8.30
CA VAL A 103 7.33 -4.03 -8.85
C VAL A 103 7.40 -3.40 -10.25
N GLY A 104 6.29 -3.34 -10.97
CA GLY A 104 6.19 -2.65 -12.25
C GLY A 104 6.14 -1.13 -12.13
N ARG A 105 5.78 -0.43 -13.22
CA ARG A 105 5.74 1.06 -13.26
C ARG A 105 4.88 1.69 -12.16
N ALA A 106 3.70 1.11 -11.89
CA ALA A 106 2.83 1.57 -10.82
C ALA A 106 3.48 1.39 -9.45
N GLY A 107 4.21 0.29 -9.25
CA GLY A 107 4.96 0.02 -8.04
C GLY A 107 6.15 0.94 -7.83
N GLN A 108 6.86 1.32 -8.90
CA GLN A 108 7.91 2.33 -8.81
C GLN A 108 7.36 3.69 -8.35
N LEU A 109 6.16 4.07 -8.81
CA LEU A 109 5.50 5.27 -8.32
C LEU A 109 5.07 5.13 -6.86
N LEU A 110 4.55 3.97 -6.44
CA LEU A 110 4.25 3.70 -5.03
C LEU A 110 5.51 3.83 -4.16
N ASN A 111 6.64 3.27 -4.60
CA ASN A 111 7.91 3.41 -3.88
C ASN A 111 8.32 4.87 -3.74
N LYS A 112 8.15 5.69 -4.78
CA LYS A 112 8.40 7.14 -4.70
C LYS A 112 7.48 7.83 -3.70
N MET A 113 6.21 7.44 -3.63
CA MET A 113 5.24 7.98 -2.66
C MET A 113 5.63 7.60 -1.23
N ILE A 114 5.99 6.33 -0.99
CA ILE A 114 6.48 5.82 0.30
C ILE A 114 7.75 6.58 0.73
N SER A 115 8.72 6.76 -0.18
CA SER A 115 9.92 7.55 0.11
C SER A 115 9.62 9.02 0.39
N ALA A 116 8.65 9.62 -0.29
CA ALA A 116 8.23 10.99 0.00
C ALA A 116 7.55 11.11 1.38
N MET A 117 6.90 10.05 1.84
CA MET A 117 6.41 9.95 3.22
C MET A 117 7.53 9.81 4.27
N GLY A 118 8.80 9.74 3.86
CA GLY A 118 9.94 9.48 4.74
C GLY A 118 10.11 8.00 5.11
N LEU A 119 9.32 7.11 4.53
CA LEU A 119 9.29 5.69 4.87
C LEU A 119 10.12 4.86 3.90
N SER A 120 10.51 3.66 4.33
CA SER A 120 11.06 2.66 3.44
C SER A 120 9.98 1.67 3.03
N ARG A 121 10.22 0.94 1.93
CA ARG A 121 9.29 -0.10 1.50
C ARG A 121 9.24 -1.24 2.52
N GLU A 122 10.36 -1.50 3.17
CA GLU A 122 10.54 -2.55 4.16
C GLU A 122 9.82 -2.21 5.47
N SER A 123 9.57 -0.93 5.78
CA SER A 123 8.88 -0.49 7.00
C SER A 123 7.35 -0.46 6.88
N VAL A 124 6.80 -0.82 5.72
CA VAL A 124 5.35 -0.87 5.47
C VAL A 124 4.98 -2.28 5.02
N TYR A 125 3.69 -2.61 5.02
CA TYR A 125 3.21 -3.87 4.47
C TYR A 125 2.44 -3.61 3.17
N ILE A 126 2.68 -4.39 2.13
CA ILE A 126 2.05 -4.20 0.82
C ILE A 126 1.37 -5.49 0.38
N ALA A 127 0.09 -5.42 0.05
CA ALA A 127 -0.67 -6.54 -0.50
C ALA A 127 -1.69 -6.07 -1.56
N ASN A 128 -2.35 -7.03 -2.21
CA ASN A 128 -3.48 -6.79 -3.11
C ASN A 128 -4.72 -7.56 -2.66
N VAL A 129 -5.90 -7.18 -3.13
CA VAL A 129 -7.13 -7.95 -2.95
C VAL A 129 -6.99 -9.33 -3.59
N LEU A 130 -6.70 -9.39 -4.89
CA LEU A 130 -6.35 -10.65 -5.56
C LEU A 130 -4.88 -11.00 -5.33
N LYS A 131 -4.56 -12.29 -5.29
CA LYS A 131 -3.19 -12.81 -5.14
C LYS A 131 -2.56 -13.31 -6.42
N VAL A 132 -3.32 -13.32 -7.51
CA VAL A 132 -2.85 -13.72 -8.85
C VAL A 132 -3.32 -12.70 -9.88
N ARG A 133 -2.57 -12.61 -10.96
CA ARG A 133 -2.84 -11.67 -12.05
C ARG A 133 -4.11 -12.08 -12.83
N PRO A 134 -5.09 -11.18 -13.01
CA PRO A 134 -6.22 -11.42 -13.89
C PRO A 134 -5.82 -11.38 -15.37
N PRO A 135 -6.51 -12.13 -16.25
CA PRO A 135 -6.26 -12.12 -17.68
C PRO A 135 -6.24 -10.68 -18.24
N GLY A 136 -5.18 -10.32 -18.96
CA GLY A 136 -5.05 -8.99 -19.55
C GLY A 136 -4.94 -7.83 -18.54
N ASN A 137 -4.66 -8.09 -17.26
CA ASN A 137 -4.74 -7.11 -16.17
C ASN A 137 -6.15 -6.49 -16.04
N ALA A 138 -7.19 -7.30 -16.28
CA ALA A 138 -8.57 -6.86 -16.12
C ALA A 138 -8.90 -6.46 -14.68
N THR A 139 -9.89 -5.59 -14.51
CA THR A 139 -10.42 -5.25 -13.19
C THR A 139 -11.06 -6.49 -12.56
N PRO A 140 -10.76 -6.83 -11.30
CA PRO A 140 -11.39 -7.93 -10.58
C PRO A 140 -12.91 -7.81 -10.57
N THR A 141 -13.57 -8.92 -10.82
CA THR A 141 -15.01 -9.11 -10.65
C THR A 141 -15.37 -9.21 -9.16
N ALA A 142 -16.66 -9.04 -8.85
CA ALA A 142 -17.14 -9.20 -7.48
C ALA A 142 -16.91 -10.62 -6.93
N GLU A 143 -17.03 -11.64 -7.78
CA GLU A 143 -16.83 -13.05 -7.40
C GLU A 143 -15.34 -13.35 -7.10
N GLU A 144 -14.43 -12.85 -7.92
CA GLU A 144 -12.98 -12.96 -7.66
C GLU A 144 -12.59 -12.27 -6.35
N ILE A 145 -13.14 -11.06 -6.12
CA ILE A 145 -12.93 -10.32 -4.88
C ILE A 145 -13.45 -11.12 -3.70
N GLU A 146 -14.68 -11.64 -3.76
CA GLU A 146 -15.28 -12.38 -2.64
C GLU A 146 -14.51 -13.67 -2.33
N ALA A 147 -13.98 -14.35 -3.35
CA ALA A 147 -13.16 -15.55 -3.17
C ALA A 147 -11.79 -15.25 -2.52
N SER A 148 -11.19 -14.09 -2.81
CA SER A 148 -9.85 -13.72 -2.32
C SER A 148 -9.88 -12.87 -1.02
N LYS A 149 -10.95 -12.11 -0.80
CA LYS A 149 -11.12 -11.18 0.34
C LYS A 149 -10.87 -11.82 1.70
N PRO A 150 -11.32 -13.06 2.01
CA PRO A 150 -11.05 -13.69 3.30
C PRO A 150 -9.55 -13.74 3.64
N PHE A 151 -8.69 -14.02 2.65
CA PHE A 151 -7.25 -14.08 2.85
C PHE A 151 -6.63 -12.70 3.07
N LEU A 152 -7.11 -11.66 2.37
CA LEU A 152 -6.69 -10.30 2.65
C LEU A 152 -7.09 -9.87 4.07
N MET A 153 -8.33 -10.16 4.49
CA MET A 153 -8.79 -9.81 5.83
C MET A 153 -7.98 -10.54 6.91
N GLU A 154 -7.59 -11.78 6.69
CA GLU A 154 -6.71 -12.49 7.61
C GLU A 154 -5.28 -11.95 7.62
N GLN A 155 -4.72 -11.51 6.48
CA GLN A 155 -3.45 -10.76 6.47
C GLN A 155 -3.56 -9.50 7.33
N ILE A 156 -4.65 -8.73 7.19
CA ILE A 156 -4.88 -7.53 8.01
C ILE A 156 -4.96 -7.87 9.50
N LYS A 157 -5.63 -8.97 9.88
CA LYS A 157 -5.71 -9.43 11.28
C LYS A 157 -4.37 -9.91 11.84
N ILE A 158 -3.50 -10.46 11.00
CA ILE A 158 -2.16 -10.89 11.44
C ILE A 158 -1.24 -9.68 11.61
N VAL A 159 -1.22 -8.79 10.61
CA VAL A 159 -0.36 -7.60 10.62
C VAL A 159 -0.83 -6.57 11.66
N ARG A 160 -2.15 -6.44 11.83
CA ARG A 160 -2.81 -5.44 12.69
C ARG A 160 -2.23 -4.03 12.48
N PRO A 161 -2.28 -3.47 11.26
CA PRO A 161 -1.76 -2.13 11.00
C PRO A 161 -2.56 -1.07 11.77
N GLU A 162 -1.94 0.07 12.06
CA GLU A 162 -2.62 1.23 12.63
C GLU A 162 -3.41 1.99 11.58
N VAL A 163 -2.97 1.97 10.31
CA VAL A 163 -3.66 2.59 9.17
C VAL A 163 -3.53 1.72 7.92
N ILE A 164 -4.60 1.64 7.14
CA ILE A 164 -4.60 1.03 5.80
C ILE A 164 -4.81 2.11 4.74
N VAL A 165 -4.03 2.06 3.67
CA VAL A 165 -4.26 2.87 2.45
C VAL A 165 -4.80 1.96 1.35
N GLY A 166 -6.06 2.21 0.97
CA GLY A 166 -6.72 1.52 -0.13
C GLY A 166 -6.40 2.19 -1.47
N LEU A 167 -5.56 1.54 -2.29
CA LEU A 167 -5.10 2.06 -3.58
C LEU A 167 -6.08 1.65 -4.69
N GLY A 168 -6.89 2.60 -5.15
CA GLY A 168 -7.85 2.36 -6.23
C GLY A 168 -9.23 1.90 -5.74
N LEU A 169 -10.19 1.94 -6.67
CA LEU A 169 -11.59 1.71 -6.34
C LEU A 169 -11.88 0.26 -5.94
N PRO A 170 -11.35 -0.78 -6.61
CA PRO A 170 -11.63 -2.16 -6.18
C PRO A 170 -11.10 -2.47 -4.78
N ALA A 171 -9.90 -2.01 -4.44
CA ALA A 171 -9.34 -2.16 -3.09
C ALA A 171 -10.19 -1.42 -2.05
N ALA A 172 -10.57 -0.17 -2.33
CA ALA A 172 -11.41 0.62 -1.42
C ALA A 172 -12.80 0.00 -1.24
N LYS A 173 -13.45 -0.46 -2.31
CA LYS A 173 -14.76 -1.12 -2.24
C LYS A 173 -14.70 -2.44 -1.47
N CYS A 174 -13.65 -3.24 -1.68
CA CYS A 174 -13.43 -4.48 -0.95
C CYS A 174 -13.31 -4.25 0.56
N LEU A 175 -12.48 -3.28 0.95
CA LEU A 175 -12.24 -2.96 2.36
C LEU A 175 -13.49 -2.34 3.02
N LEU A 176 -14.08 -1.33 2.38
CA LEU A 176 -15.17 -0.54 2.95
C LEU A 176 -16.56 -1.15 2.75
N GLN A 177 -16.67 -2.22 1.95
CA GLN A 177 -17.93 -2.85 1.57
C GLN A 177 -18.96 -1.84 1.01
N THR A 178 -18.47 -0.92 0.17
CA THR A 178 -19.25 0.18 -0.40
C THR A 178 -19.30 0.12 -1.92
N ASN A 179 -20.30 0.78 -2.50
CA ASN A 179 -20.40 1.01 -3.95
C ASN A 179 -20.13 2.47 -4.36
N GLU A 180 -19.79 3.34 -3.40
CA GLU A 180 -19.52 4.76 -3.67
C GLU A 180 -18.35 4.97 -4.63
N ALA A 181 -18.39 6.10 -5.35
CA ALA A 181 -17.32 6.52 -6.24
C ALA A 181 -16.11 7.04 -5.46
N MET A 182 -14.89 6.87 -6.02
CA MET A 182 -13.63 7.27 -5.37
C MET A 182 -13.66 8.71 -4.85
N GLY A 183 -14.19 9.64 -5.64
CA GLY A 183 -14.27 11.06 -5.26
C GLY A 183 -15.12 11.36 -4.02
N ARG A 184 -16.03 10.45 -3.62
CA ARG A 184 -16.79 10.57 -2.37
C ARG A 184 -16.05 9.97 -1.18
N ILE A 185 -15.28 8.89 -1.37
CA ILE A 185 -14.69 8.13 -0.26
C ILE A 185 -13.27 8.53 0.09
N ARG A 186 -12.49 9.10 -0.84
CA ARG A 186 -11.14 9.61 -0.54
C ARG A 186 -11.15 10.86 0.33
N ASN A 187 -9.98 11.27 0.84
CA ASN A 187 -9.78 12.46 1.66
C ASN A 187 -10.57 12.47 2.99
N ARG A 188 -10.90 11.28 3.49
CA ARG A 188 -11.49 11.06 4.80
C ARG A 188 -11.18 9.64 5.25
N PHE A 189 -11.01 9.46 6.56
CA PHE A 189 -10.87 8.13 7.14
C PHE A 189 -12.24 7.46 7.21
N HIS A 190 -12.23 6.17 6.91
CA HIS A 190 -13.30 5.23 7.22
C HIS A 190 -12.74 4.22 8.21
N GLU A 191 -13.59 3.41 8.81
CA GLU A 191 -13.15 2.35 9.72
C GLU A 191 -13.66 1.00 9.21
N ILE A 192 -12.81 -0.01 9.34
CA ILE A 192 -13.20 -1.41 9.14
C ILE A 192 -13.01 -2.16 10.44
N GLU A 193 -13.94 -3.05 10.75
CA GLU A 193 -13.79 -3.98 11.88
C GLU A 193 -12.97 -5.20 11.43
N ILE A 194 -11.87 -5.48 12.13
CA ILE A 194 -11.00 -6.63 11.83
C ILE A 194 -11.26 -7.80 12.80
N GLU A 195 -11.65 -7.48 14.03
CA GLU A 195 -12.06 -8.39 15.09
C GLU A 195 -13.14 -7.69 15.93
N PRO A 196 -13.98 -8.41 16.69
CA PRO A 196 -15.01 -7.79 17.52
C PRO A 196 -14.43 -6.70 18.44
N GLY A 197 -14.85 -5.45 18.22
CA GLY A 197 -14.38 -4.30 18.98
C GLY A 197 -13.00 -3.75 18.60
N ILE A 198 -12.36 -4.29 17.55
CA ILE A 198 -11.08 -3.80 17.02
C ILE A 198 -11.30 -3.25 15.61
N THR A 199 -11.20 -1.93 15.47
CA THR A 199 -11.30 -1.24 14.18
C THR A 199 -9.94 -0.72 13.71
N VAL A 200 -9.78 -0.65 12.38
CA VAL A 200 -8.61 -0.06 11.73
C VAL A 200 -9.07 1.05 10.77
N PRO A 201 -8.49 2.26 10.85
CA PRO A 201 -8.81 3.32 9.91
C PRO A 201 -8.26 3.02 8.50
N VAL A 202 -9.07 3.32 7.50
CA VAL A 202 -8.77 3.15 6.08
C VAL A 202 -8.83 4.51 5.38
N MET A 203 -7.78 4.84 4.63
CA MET A 203 -7.72 5.99 3.72
C MET A 203 -7.79 5.50 2.26
N PRO A 204 -8.94 5.61 1.58
CA PRO A 204 -9.03 5.39 0.14
C PRO A 204 -8.30 6.48 -0.63
N THR A 205 -7.55 6.10 -1.67
CA THR A 205 -6.96 7.05 -2.61
C THR A 205 -6.85 6.46 -4.02
N TYR A 206 -6.40 7.26 -4.99
CA TYR A 206 -6.22 6.78 -6.36
C TYR A 206 -5.05 5.80 -6.47
N HIS A 207 -5.23 4.80 -7.32
CA HIS A 207 -4.17 3.82 -7.60
C HIS A 207 -2.99 4.49 -8.35
N PRO A 208 -1.73 4.11 -8.10
CA PRO A 208 -0.58 4.67 -8.83
C PRO A 208 -0.69 4.52 -10.36
N ALA A 209 -1.24 3.42 -10.86
CA ALA A 209 -1.50 3.23 -12.29
C ALA A 209 -2.49 4.27 -12.88
N TYR A 210 -3.44 4.78 -12.08
CA TYR A 210 -4.31 5.87 -12.51
C TYR A 210 -3.51 7.18 -12.67
N LEU A 211 -2.64 7.50 -11.72
CA LEU A 211 -1.77 8.68 -11.82
C LEU A 211 -0.82 8.64 -13.03
N LEU A 212 -0.36 7.44 -13.41
CA LEU A 212 0.47 7.26 -14.61
C LEU A 212 -0.31 7.48 -15.92
N ARG A 213 -1.59 7.12 -15.97
CA ARG A 213 -2.43 7.31 -17.16
C ARG A 213 -3.02 8.72 -17.26
N SER A 214 -3.33 9.32 -16.12
CA SER A 214 -4.00 10.62 -15.99
C SER A 214 -3.10 11.59 -15.22
N TYR A 215 -1.91 11.81 -15.77
CA TYR A 215 -0.86 12.61 -15.15
C TYR A 215 -1.24 14.09 -15.16
N THR A 216 -1.79 14.59 -14.04
CA THR A 216 -2.02 16.02 -13.80
C THR A 216 -1.56 16.39 -12.39
N PRO A 217 -1.10 17.65 -12.18
CA PRO A 217 -0.74 18.14 -10.84
C PRO A 217 -1.88 17.99 -9.84
N GLU A 218 -3.12 18.21 -10.26
CA GLU A 218 -4.30 18.13 -9.38
C GLU A 218 -4.54 16.71 -8.88
N ASN A 219 -4.39 15.70 -9.74
CA ASN A 219 -4.56 14.31 -9.34
C ASN A 219 -3.45 13.83 -8.40
N ARG A 220 -2.21 14.29 -8.62
CA ARG A 220 -1.09 13.99 -7.74
C ARG A 220 -1.24 14.68 -6.38
N LYS A 221 -1.65 15.95 -6.39
CA LYS A 221 -1.98 16.70 -5.17
C LYS A 221 -3.06 16.00 -4.35
N LYS A 222 -4.13 15.52 -4.98
CA LYS A 222 -5.17 14.73 -4.28
C LYS A 222 -4.56 13.54 -3.53
N VAL A 223 -3.78 12.72 -4.22
CA VAL A 223 -3.15 11.56 -3.57
C VAL A 223 -2.21 11.99 -2.45
N TRP A 224 -1.45 13.06 -2.66
CA TRP A 224 -0.57 13.58 -1.61
C TRP A 224 -1.32 14.10 -0.39
N ASP A 225 -2.42 14.84 -0.57
CA ASP A 225 -3.27 15.31 0.53
C ASP A 225 -3.78 14.12 1.37
N ASP A 226 -4.18 13.01 0.73
CA ASP A 226 -4.61 11.78 1.41
C ASP A 226 -3.46 11.16 2.24
N LEU A 227 -2.26 11.09 1.67
CA LEU A 227 -1.08 10.53 2.35
C LEU A 227 -0.59 11.41 3.51
N GLN A 228 -0.70 12.74 3.39
CA GLN A 228 -0.38 13.65 4.49
C GLN A 228 -1.33 13.45 5.69
N MET A 229 -2.61 13.14 5.45
CA MET A 229 -3.53 12.78 6.52
C MET A 229 -3.14 11.47 7.21
N VAL A 230 -2.63 10.50 6.45
CA VAL A 230 -2.09 9.23 6.98
C VAL A 230 -0.87 9.47 7.86
N LEU A 231 0.10 10.27 7.40
CA LEU A 231 1.28 10.66 8.19
C LEU A 231 0.89 11.32 9.52
N LYS A 232 0.00 12.31 9.45
CA LYS A 232 -0.53 12.99 10.64
C LYS A 232 -1.21 12.01 11.61
N LYS A 233 -1.92 11.01 11.10
CA LYS A 233 -2.60 9.98 11.91
C LYS A 233 -1.59 9.04 12.59
N LEU A 234 -0.47 8.75 11.93
CA LEU A 234 0.61 7.90 12.46
C LEU A 234 1.57 8.65 13.42
N GLY A 235 1.40 9.97 13.56
CA GLY A 235 2.23 10.81 14.44
C GLY A 235 3.60 11.15 13.86
N THR A 236 3.74 11.10 12.53
CA THR A 236 4.99 11.33 11.79
C THR A 236 4.90 12.51 10.84
#